data_AF-A0A3D9IXH8-F1
#
_entry.id   AF-A0A3D9IXH8-F1
#
_cell.length_a   1.000
_cell.length_b   1.000
_cell.length_c   1.000
_cell.angle_alpha   90.00
_cell.angle_beta   90.00
_cell.angle_gamma   90.00
#
_symmetry.space_group_name_H-M   'P 1'
#
loop_
_entity.id
_entity.type
_entity.pdbx_description
1 polymer ?
#
loop_
_entity_poly.entity_id
_entity_poly.type
_entity_poly.pdbx_seq_one_letter_code
_entity_poly.pdbx_strand_id
1 'polypeptide(L)'
;MHLENEKNVITVVNSDITGSSFKNVRAEQVSIECANLTGITLNDVNLTSMTISDANLSDLAIDGAQWGGAQFKNIGFADKDQPEPELQERNPLQFTHCSLREGIFTNCDLSNVKLENCNISGLMINGMKIEELIKQHTSSK
;
A
#
# COMPACT_ATOMS: atom_id res chain seq x y z
N MET A 1 17.78 6.16 -15.27
CA MET A 1 18.75 5.08 -14.98
C MET A 1 18.15 3.74 -15.38
N HIS A 2 18.94 2.78 -15.88
CA HIS A 2 18.48 1.42 -16.17
C HIS A 2 19.46 0.42 -15.55
N LEU A 3 18.98 -0.40 -14.61
CA LEU A 3 19.77 -1.46 -13.98
C LEU A 3 19.10 -2.81 -14.18
N GLU A 4 19.89 -3.78 -14.63
CA GLU A 4 19.46 -5.16 -14.79
C GLU A 4 20.49 -6.12 -14.18
N ASN A 5 20.02 -7.08 -13.39
CA ASN A 5 20.84 -8.13 -12.75
C ASN A 5 21.95 -7.60 -11.81
N GLU A 6 21.79 -6.41 -11.23
CA GLU A 6 22.73 -5.84 -10.28
C GLU A 6 22.60 -6.49 -8.90
N LYS A 7 23.73 -6.94 -8.33
CA LYS A 7 23.79 -7.69 -7.06
C LYS A 7 24.43 -6.90 -5.92
N ASN A 8 25.09 -5.79 -6.23
CA ASN A 8 25.65 -4.87 -5.25
C ASN A 8 24.54 -3.97 -4.67
N VAL A 9 24.78 -3.45 -3.46
CA VAL A 9 23.89 -2.45 -2.86
C VAL A 9 23.93 -1.18 -3.70
N ILE A 10 22.76 -0.64 -4.00
CA ILE A 10 22.60 0.61 -4.74
C ILE A 10 22.26 1.71 -3.74
N THR A 11 22.88 2.88 -3.86
CA THR A 11 22.58 4.04 -3.02
C THR A 11 22.26 5.23 -3.93
N VAL A 12 21.10 5.85 -3.74
CA VAL A 12 20.64 6.98 -4.55
C VAL A 12 20.27 8.13 -3.61
N VAL A 13 21.03 9.22 -3.65
CA VAL A 13 20.86 10.37 -2.75
C VAL A 13 20.77 11.64 -3.59
N ASN A 14 19.79 12.52 -3.30
CA ASN A 14 19.62 13.82 -3.94
C ASN A 14 19.65 13.76 -5.48
N SER A 15 18.97 12.76 -6.06
CA SER A 15 19.00 12.47 -7.49
C SER A 15 17.58 12.42 -8.06
N ASP A 16 17.42 12.86 -9.31
CA ASP A 16 16.20 12.61 -10.09
C ASP A 16 16.34 11.28 -10.83
N ILE A 17 15.53 10.30 -10.46
CA ILE A 17 15.47 8.99 -11.13
C ILE A 17 14.11 8.73 -11.78
N THR A 18 13.38 9.80 -12.13
CA THR A 18 12.12 9.74 -12.87
C THR A 18 12.25 8.84 -14.11
N GLY A 19 11.29 7.94 -14.29
CA GLY A 19 11.26 6.99 -15.41
C GLY A 19 12.38 5.94 -15.40
N SER A 20 13.11 5.78 -14.29
CA SER A 20 14.11 4.71 -14.17
C SER A 20 13.46 3.33 -14.03
N SER A 21 14.17 2.30 -14.49
CA SER A 21 13.72 0.91 -14.43
C SER A 21 14.79 0.03 -13.78
N PHE A 22 14.36 -0.76 -12.80
CA PHE A 22 15.21 -1.70 -12.07
C PHE A 22 14.58 -3.09 -12.16
N LYS A 23 15.34 -4.04 -12.71
CA LYS A 23 14.88 -5.41 -12.93
C LYS A 23 15.90 -6.42 -12.40
N ASN A 24 15.43 -7.41 -11.65
CA ASN A 24 16.29 -8.42 -11.02
C ASN A 24 17.42 -7.82 -10.17
N VAL A 25 17.15 -6.71 -9.49
CA VAL A 25 18.14 -6.04 -8.63
C VAL A 25 17.96 -6.44 -7.18
N ARG A 26 19.06 -6.53 -6.43
CA ARG A 26 18.99 -6.66 -4.97
C ARG A 26 18.79 -5.27 -4.36
N ALA A 27 17.55 -4.94 -4.00
CA ALA A 27 17.20 -3.68 -3.36
C ALA A 27 17.15 -3.76 -1.81
N GLU A 28 17.59 -4.88 -1.25
CA GLU A 28 17.82 -5.01 0.19
C GLU A 28 18.81 -3.93 0.65
N GLN A 29 18.41 -3.10 1.62
CA GLN A 29 19.22 -2.01 2.18
C GLN A 29 19.49 -0.82 1.24
N VAL A 30 18.78 -0.69 0.13
CA VAL A 30 18.83 0.54 -0.68
C VAL A 30 18.27 1.71 0.15
N SER A 31 19.05 2.80 0.26
CA SER A 31 18.54 4.09 0.74
C SER A 31 18.25 5.00 -0.44
N ILE A 32 17.02 5.54 -0.46
CA ILE A 32 16.57 6.56 -1.40
C ILE A 32 16.11 7.75 -0.56
N GLU A 33 16.92 8.80 -0.55
CA GLU A 33 16.68 10.00 0.25
C GLU A 33 16.51 11.21 -0.65
N CYS A 34 15.40 11.95 -0.44
CA CYS A 34 15.07 13.17 -1.18
C CYS A 34 15.08 13.02 -2.72
N ALA A 35 14.65 11.86 -3.23
CA ALA A 35 14.60 11.58 -4.67
C ALA A 35 13.18 11.65 -5.24
N ASN A 36 13.05 12.09 -6.49
CA ASN A 36 11.81 11.94 -7.25
C ASN A 36 11.74 10.55 -7.88
N LEU A 37 10.76 9.75 -7.45
CA LEU A 37 10.50 8.39 -7.92
C LEU A 37 9.33 8.29 -8.89
N THR A 38 8.83 9.41 -9.40
CA THR A 38 7.69 9.42 -10.32
C THR A 38 7.94 8.50 -11.52
N GLY A 39 7.00 7.57 -11.74
CA GLY A 39 7.08 6.61 -12.85
C GLY A 39 8.18 5.55 -12.72
N ILE A 40 8.78 5.35 -11.54
CA ILE A 40 9.70 4.24 -11.33
C ILE A 40 9.00 2.90 -11.57
N THR A 41 9.66 1.96 -12.25
CA THR A 41 9.19 0.58 -12.40
C THR A 41 10.17 -0.38 -11.74
N LEU A 42 9.64 -1.17 -10.81
CA LEU A 42 10.40 -2.19 -10.06
C LEU A 42 9.79 -3.57 -10.37
N ASN A 43 10.52 -4.38 -11.15
CA ASN A 43 10.08 -5.73 -11.53
C ASN A 43 11.02 -6.77 -10.91
N ASP A 44 10.45 -7.80 -10.27
CA ASP A 44 11.19 -8.89 -9.64
C ASP A 44 12.28 -8.40 -8.67
N VAL A 45 11.92 -7.46 -7.79
CA VAL A 45 12.81 -6.87 -6.79
C VAL A 45 12.53 -7.42 -5.38
N ASN A 46 13.57 -7.57 -4.57
CA ASN A 46 13.41 -7.82 -3.13
C ASN A 46 13.41 -6.51 -2.35
N LEU A 47 12.27 -6.15 -1.75
CA LEU A 47 12.08 -4.97 -0.89
C LEU A 47 11.93 -5.31 0.59
N THR A 48 12.37 -6.51 1.00
CA THR A 48 12.31 -6.95 2.40
C THR A 48 12.98 -5.94 3.31
N SER A 49 12.30 -5.57 4.41
CA SER A 49 12.75 -4.59 5.40
C SER A 49 12.96 -3.16 4.89
N MET A 50 12.49 -2.83 3.69
CA MET A 50 12.46 -1.44 3.22
C MET A 50 11.51 -0.61 4.08
N THR A 51 11.93 0.60 4.43
CA THR A 51 11.09 1.59 5.11
C THR A 51 10.81 2.74 4.16
N ILE A 52 9.55 3.12 4.02
CA ILE A 52 9.13 4.33 3.32
C ILE A 52 8.49 5.27 4.33
N SER A 53 9.07 6.45 4.52
CA SER A 53 8.59 7.49 5.44
C SER A 53 8.50 8.83 4.72
N ASP A 54 7.53 9.67 5.11
CA ASP A 54 7.34 11.02 4.57
C ASP A 54 7.26 11.10 3.03
N ALA A 55 6.70 10.05 2.40
CA ALA A 55 6.59 9.93 0.96
C ALA A 55 5.15 10.14 0.47
N ASN A 56 5.00 10.74 -0.70
CA ASN A 56 3.74 10.74 -1.43
C ASN A 56 3.57 9.41 -2.18
N LEU A 57 2.61 8.58 -1.75
CA LEU A 57 2.28 7.28 -2.35
C LEU A 57 1.03 7.34 -3.24
N SER A 58 0.59 8.53 -3.65
CA SER A 58 -0.56 8.67 -4.55
C SER A 58 -0.29 7.92 -5.85
N ASP A 59 -1.29 7.18 -6.32
CA ASP A 59 -1.24 6.34 -7.52
C ASP A 59 -0.17 5.24 -7.53
N LEU A 60 0.40 4.88 -6.35
CA LEU A 60 1.26 3.71 -6.23
C LEU A 60 0.48 2.43 -6.54
N ALA A 61 0.96 1.65 -7.50
CA ALA A 61 0.45 0.32 -7.81
C ALA A 61 1.42 -0.76 -7.30
N ILE A 62 0.88 -1.73 -6.54
CA ILE A 62 1.60 -2.92 -6.10
C ILE A 62 0.81 -4.14 -6.60
N ASP A 63 1.34 -4.84 -7.59
CA ASP A 63 0.72 -6.03 -8.19
C ASP A 63 1.61 -7.26 -8.02
N GLY A 64 1.01 -8.42 -7.78
CA GLY A 64 1.71 -9.70 -7.61
C GLY A 64 2.68 -9.80 -6.41
N ALA A 65 2.65 -8.87 -5.46
CA ALA A 65 3.61 -8.81 -4.37
C ALA A 65 3.23 -9.67 -3.14
N GLN A 66 4.25 -10.13 -2.41
CA GLN A 66 4.09 -10.72 -1.07
C GLN A 66 4.22 -9.64 0.01
N TRP A 67 3.21 -9.52 0.87
CA TRP A 67 3.12 -8.47 1.88
C TRP A 67 2.90 -8.99 3.32
N GLY A 68 3.18 -10.27 3.56
CA GLY A 68 3.10 -10.85 4.91
C GLY A 68 4.02 -10.11 5.87
N GLY A 69 3.46 -9.54 6.93
CA GLY A 69 4.20 -8.73 7.91
C GLY A 69 4.40 -7.26 7.52
N ALA A 70 3.90 -6.80 6.38
CA ALA A 70 3.93 -5.39 6.01
C ALA A 70 3.19 -4.52 7.05
N GLN A 71 3.72 -3.33 7.32
CA GLN A 71 3.15 -2.39 8.28
C GLN A 71 2.86 -1.05 7.61
N PHE A 72 1.60 -0.63 7.66
CA PHE A 72 1.14 0.67 7.17
C PHE A 72 0.72 1.50 8.38
N LYS A 73 1.57 2.45 8.78
CA LYS A 73 1.39 3.27 9.99
C LYS A 73 1.37 4.74 9.62
N ASN A 74 0.46 5.50 10.19
CA ASN A 74 0.32 6.95 9.96
C ASN A 74 0.19 7.31 8.47
N ILE A 75 -0.46 6.44 7.69
CA ILE A 75 -0.80 6.68 6.29
C ILE A 75 -2.25 7.15 6.18
N GLY A 76 -2.51 8.06 5.26
CA GLY A 76 -3.84 8.58 4.99
C GLY A 76 -3.89 9.38 3.71
N PHE A 77 -5.06 9.94 3.42
CA PHE A 77 -5.16 10.98 2.41
C PHE A 77 -4.47 12.26 2.92
N ALA A 78 -4.02 13.10 2.00
CA ALA A 78 -3.46 14.40 2.37
C ALA A 78 -4.46 15.18 3.23
N ASP A 79 -3.95 15.90 4.22
CA ASP A 79 -4.77 16.68 5.15
C ASP A 79 -5.71 17.62 4.37
N LYS A 80 -6.94 17.80 4.86
CA LYS A 80 -7.92 18.71 4.24
C LYS A 80 -7.45 20.17 4.27
N ASP A 81 -6.51 20.46 5.17
CA ASP A 81 -5.89 21.77 5.33
C ASP A 81 -4.65 21.96 4.42
N GLN A 82 -4.18 20.91 3.75
CA GLN A 82 -3.22 21.08 2.66
C GLN A 82 -3.98 21.59 1.43
N PRO A 83 -3.47 22.60 0.72
CA PRO A 83 -4.12 23.08 -0.49
C PRO A 83 -4.29 21.89 -1.43
N GLU A 84 -5.54 21.47 -1.64
CA GLU A 84 -5.86 20.46 -2.65
C GLU A 84 -5.18 20.93 -3.93
N PRO A 85 -4.23 20.16 -4.50
CA PRO A 85 -3.79 20.41 -5.85
C PRO A 85 -5.04 20.24 -6.70
N GLU A 86 -5.63 21.38 -7.10
CA GLU A 86 -6.80 21.57 -7.94
C GLU A 86 -7.50 20.26 -8.35
N LEU A 87 -8.37 19.73 -7.46
CA LEU A 87 -9.43 18.77 -7.77
C LEU A 87 -9.10 17.71 -8.84
N GLN A 88 -7.94 17.06 -8.78
CA GLN A 88 -7.83 15.76 -9.43
C GLN A 88 -8.59 14.77 -8.57
N GLU A 89 -9.64 14.17 -9.14
CA GLU A 89 -10.32 13.00 -8.58
C GLU A 89 -9.25 11.95 -8.27
N ARG A 90 -8.80 11.89 -7.01
CA ARG A 90 -7.85 10.86 -6.60
C ARG A 90 -8.58 9.53 -6.63
N ASN A 91 -7.93 8.53 -7.18
CA ASN A 91 -8.43 7.18 -7.10
C ASN A 91 -8.59 6.81 -5.61
N PRO A 92 -9.73 6.23 -5.21
CA PRO A 92 -9.86 5.70 -3.86
C PRO A 92 -8.81 4.61 -3.65
N LEU A 93 -8.41 4.40 -2.39
CA LEU A 93 -7.58 3.25 -2.04
C LEU A 93 -8.35 1.96 -2.36
N GLN A 94 -7.74 1.08 -3.15
CA GLN A 94 -8.35 -0.17 -3.59
C GLN A 94 -7.48 -1.38 -3.23
N PHE A 95 -8.13 -2.45 -2.80
CA PHE A 95 -7.53 -3.77 -2.61
C PHE A 95 -8.32 -4.78 -3.43
N THR A 96 -7.83 -5.06 -4.64
CA THR A 96 -8.52 -5.91 -5.62
C THR A 96 -7.77 -7.22 -5.77
N HIS A 97 -8.46 -8.36 -5.60
CA HIS A 97 -7.86 -9.70 -5.60
C HIS A 97 -6.75 -9.91 -4.55
N CYS A 98 -6.75 -9.13 -3.46
CA CYS A 98 -5.77 -9.24 -2.38
C CYS A 98 -6.27 -10.16 -1.25
N SER A 99 -5.34 -10.87 -0.60
CA SER A 99 -5.61 -11.56 0.67
C SER A 99 -5.19 -10.68 1.85
N LEU A 100 -6.18 -10.22 2.63
CA LEU A 100 -6.02 -9.48 3.89
C LEU A 100 -6.20 -10.38 5.14
N ARG A 101 -6.06 -11.69 4.98
CA ARG A 101 -6.20 -12.66 6.09
C ARG A 101 -5.26 -12.31 7.22
N GLU A 102 -5.75 -12.46 8.46
CA GLU A 102 -5.00 -12.15 9.68
C GLU A 102 -4.58 -10.67 9.82
N GLY A 103 -5.06 -9.80 8.93
CA GLY A 103 -4.85 -8.36 9.01
C GLY A 103 -5.52 -7.76 10.25
N ILE A 104 -4.81 -6.84 10.91
CA ILE A 104 -5.29 -6.12 12.09
C ILE A 104 -5.32 -4.63 11.77
N PHE A 105 -6.52 -4.05 11.78
CA PHE A 105 -6.74 -2.61 11.60
C PHE A 105 -7.06 -2.01 12.97
N THR A 106 -6.10 -1.27 13.53
CA THR A 106 -6.23 -0.64 14.87
C THR A 106 -6.21 0.86 14.71
N ASN A 107 -7.23 1.54 15.27
CA ASN A 107 -7.35 3.01 15.20
C ASN A 107 -7.34 3.57 13.77
N CYS A 108 -7.93 2.82 12.82
CA CYS A 108 -8.07 3.26 11.44
C CYS A 108 -9.45 3.88 11.21
N ASP A 109 -9.52 4.93 10.38
CA ASP A 109 -10.78 5.37 9.81
C ASP A 109 -11.17 4.42 8.66
N LEU A 110 -12.24 3.66 8.87
CA LEU A 110 -12.81 2.74 7.87
C LEU A 110 -14.14 3.26 7.30
N SER A 111 -14.43 4.55 7.50
CA SER A 111 -15.64 5.18 6.96
C SER A 111 -15.70 5.03 5.45
N ASN A 112 -16.88 4.65 4.94
CA ASN A 112 -17.14 4.44 3.51
C ASN A 112 -16.36 3.28 2.84
N VAL A 113 -15.65 2.45 3.61
CA VAL A 113 -15.06 1.22 3.06
C VAL A 113 -16.18 0.26 2.65
N LYS A 114 -16.07 -0.28 1.44
CA LYS A 114 -16.98 -1.28 0.89
C LYS A 114 -16.29 -2.62 0.79
N LEU A 115 -16.96 -3.68 1.26
CA LEU A 115 -16.54 -5.06 1.08
C LEU A 115 -17.44 -5.71 0.04
N GLU A 116 -16.99 -5.75 -1.20
CA GLU A 116 -17.74 -6.27 -2.33
C GLU A 116 -17.15 -7.62 -2.76
N ASN A 117 -17.98 -8.66 -2.83
CA ASN A 117 -17.57 -10.02 -3.20
C ASN A 117 -16.39 -10.58 -2.38
N CYS A 118 -16.27 -10.14 -1.12
CA CYS A 118 -15.21 -10.58 -0.21
C CYS A 118 -15.67 -11.76 0.65
N ASN A 119 -14.74 -12.66 0.98
CA ASN A 119 -14.97 -13.63 2.04
C ASN A 119 -14.85 -12.91 3.40
N ILE A 120 -15.97 -12.78 4.10
CA ILE A 120 -16.06 -12.15 5.43
C ILE A 120 -16.00 -13.16 6.59
N SER A 121 -15.72 -14.44 6.31
CA SER A 121 -15.63 -15.48 7.33
C SER A 121 -14.60 -15.12 8.39
N GLY A 122 -15.04 -15.05 9.65
CA GLY A 122 -14.18 -14.67 10.76
C GLY A 122 -13.83 -13.18 10.86
N LEU A 123 -14.39 -12.30 10.00
CA LEU A 123 -14.22 -10.85 10.13
C LEU A 123 -14.79 -10.37 11.48
N MET A 124 -13.95 -9.66 12.24
CA MET A 124 -14.31 -9.09 13.54
C MET A 124 -14.31 -7.56 13.49
N ILE A 125 -15.36 -6.93 14.01
CA ILE A 125 -15.42 -5.48 14.25
C ILE A 125 -15.66 -5.27 15.74
N ASN A 126 -14.73 -4.59 16.42
CA ASN A 126 -14.80 -4.35 17.87
C ASN A 126 -15.09 -5.61 18.69
N GLY A 127 -14.46 -6.74 18.31
CA GLY A 127 -14.64 -8.04 18.97
C GLY A 127 -15.87 -8.83 18.52
N MET A 128 -16.75 -8.28 17.68
CA MET A 128 -17.96 -8.95 17.21
C MET A 128 -17.78 -9.57 15.83
N LYS A 129 -18.24 -10.81 15.64
CA LYS A 129 -18.24 -11.47 14.32
C LYS A 129 -19.32 -10.89 13.44
N ILE A 130 -18.93 -10.39 12.27
CA ILE A 130 -19.87 -9.74 11.34
C ILE A 130 -20.91 -10.71 10.78
N GLU A 131 -20.53 -11.97 10.57
CA GLU A 131 -21.44 -13.00 10.09
C GLU A 131 -22.63 -13.26 11.05
N GLU A 132 -22.41 -13.13 12.35
CA GLU A 132 -23.47 -13.30 13.36
C GLU A 132 -24.45 -12.13 13.34
N LEU A 133 -23.93 -10.90 13.20
CA LEU A 133 -24.73 -9.68 13.07
C LEU A 133 -25.60 -9.71 11.80
N ILE A 134 -25.05 -10.14 10.66
CA ILE A 134 -25.79 -10.28 9.40
C ILE A 134 -26.92 -11.31 9.53
N LYS A 135 -26.66 -12.47 10.17
CA LYS A 135 -27.69 -13.51 10.39
C LYS A 135 -28.85 -13.01 11.25
N GLN A 136 -28.58 -12.24 12.31
CA GLN A 136 -29.62 -11.65 13.15
C GLN A 136 -30.49 -10.66 12.37
N HIS A 137 -29.88 -9.81 11.54
CA HIS A 137 -30.61 -8.83 10.73
C HIS A 137 -31.44 -9.44 9.59
N THR A 138 -30.96 -10.54 9.00
CA THR A 138 -31.69 -11.27 7.95
C THR A 138 -32.80 -12.16 8.49
N SER A 139 -32.69 -12.64 9.75
CA SER A 139 -33.74 -13.41 10.42
C SER A 139 -34.84 -12.56 11.06
N SER A 140 -34.61 -11.23 11.18
CA SER A 140 -35.57 -10.27 11.73
C SER A 140 -36.44 -9.60 10.66
N LYS A 141 -36.34 -10.05 9.40
CA LYS A 141 -37.21 -9.69 8.27
C LYS A 141 -38.01 -10.91 7.85
#